data_AF-A0A7S3BBD6-F1
#
_entry.id   AF-A0A7S3BBD6-F1
#
_cell.length_a   1.000
_cell.length_b   1.000
_cell.length_c   1.000
_cell.angle_alpha   90.00
_cell.angle_beta   90.00
_cell.angle_gamma   90.00
#
_symmetry.space_group_name_H-M   'P 1'
#
loop_
_entity.id
_entity.type
_entity.pdbx_description
1 polymer ?
#
loop_
_entity_poly.entity_id
_entity_poly.type
_entity_poly.pdbx_seq_one_letter_code
_entity_poly.pdbx_strand_id
1 'polypeptide(L)'
;PFLYIAGDSHSLSPAWRTVEYQGRPHLLRPALATGCKIWHLRKESDFFPKANFEVAISAIPQKSPVIFCFGEIDCREGLLVAVERCRYESLEAGVDFTVGIYIGKLKQLARERQFRVMVHPVAPVLNETRHIVKLFNARLAAAVRAEPDLLYLDFFDELLSPDGNALADGLALDGTHLHPDYVKLLEKALPAV
;
A
#
# COMPACT_ATOMS: atom_id res chain seq x y z
N PRO A 1 -18.81 -9.04 -7.83
CA PRO A 1 -17.66 -8.52 -8.60
C PRO A 1 -16.43 -8.40 -7.69
N PHE A 2 -15.22 -8.47 -8.23
CA PHE A 2 -14.01 -8.37 -7.42
C PHE A 2 -13.50 -6.94 -7.36
N LEU A 3 -13.10 -6.53 -6.16
CA LEU A 3 -12.19 -5.41 -5.94
C LEU A 3 -10.87 -6.03 -5.50
N TYR A 4 -9.83 -5.90 -6.33
CA TYR A 4 -8.57 -6.58 -6.07
C TYR A 4 -7.76 -5.78 -5.06
N ILE A 5 -7.04 -6.48 -4.18
CA ILE A 5 -6.04 -5.88 -3.30
C ILE A 5 -4.68 -6.52 -3.57
N ALA A 6 -3.83 -5.77 -4.27
CA ALA A 6 -2.46 -6.18 -4.57
C ALA A 6 -1.53 -5.69 -3.48
N GLY A 7 -0.79 -6.60 -2.86
CA GLY A 7 0.10 -6.27 -1.75
C GLY A 7 1.04 -7.41 -1.41
N ASP A 8 1.87 -7.20 -0.40
CA ASP A 8 2.52 -8.28 0.32
C ASP A 8 1.50 -8.99 1.24
N SER A 9 1.95 -9.55 2.37
CA SER A 9 1.06 -10.22 3.33
C SER A 9 -0.01 -9.30 3.92
N HIS A 10 0.16 -7.98 3.92
CA HIS A 10 -0.86 -7.03 4.39
C HIS A 10 -2.13 -7.03 3.52
N SER A 11 -2.04 -7.53 2.27
CA SER A 11 -3.22 -7.76 1.43
C SER A 11 -4.14 -8.89 1.92
N LEU A 12 -3.67 -9.72 2.87
CA LEU A 12 -4.43 -10.85 3.39
C LEU A 12 -5.39 -10.48 4.52
N SER A 13 -5.06 -9.48 5.35
CA SER A 13 -5.96 -8.99 6.40
C SER A 13 -7.36 -8.61 5.89
N PRO A 14 -7.51 -7.85 4.78
CA PRO A 14 -8.81 -7.50 4.25
C PRO A 14 -9.41 -8.56 3.30
N ALA A 15 -8.69 -9.66 3.02
CA ALA A 15 -9.08 -10.61 2.00
C ALA A 15 -10.45 -11.27 2.29
N TRP A 16 -11.20 -11.51 1.22
CA TRP A 16 -12.49 -12.21 1.23
C TRP A 16 -13.59 -11.53 2.05
N ARG A 17 -13.39 -10.27 2.42
CA ARG A 17 -14.44 -9.42 2.97
C ARG A 17 -15.23 -8.75 1.84
N THR A 18 -16.50 -8.51 2.10
CA THR A 18 -17.36 -7.74 1.19
C THR A 18 -17.30 -6.27 1.60
N VAL A 19 -17.17 -5.39 0.62
CA VAL A 19 -17.28 -3.94 0.79
C VAL A 19 -18.25 -3.33 -0.22
N GLU A 20 -18.92 -2.26 0.15
CA GLU A 20 -19.71 -1.44 -0.77
C GLU A 20 -18.78 -0.54 -1.59
N TYR A 21 -18.89 -0.65 -2.93
CA TYR A 21 -18.08 0.16 -3.85
C TYR A 21 -18.91 0.47 -5.10
N GLN A 22 -19.05 1.76 -5.42
CA GLN A 22 -19.92 2.24 -6.50
C GLN A 22 -21.37 1.74 -6.37
N GLY A 23 -21.91 1.76 -5.14
CA GLY A 23 -23.31 1.41 -4.86
C GLY A 23 -23.64 -0.08 -5.01
N ARG A 24 -22.64 -0.97 -5.00
CA ARG A 24 -22.86 -2.41 -5.01
C ARG A 24 -21.77 -3.18 -4.24
N PRO A 25 -22.10 -4.37 -3.71
CA PRO A 25 -21.14 -5.18 -2.99
C PRO A 25 -20.04 -5.74 -3.90
N HIS A 26 -18.80 -5.63 -3.43
CA HIS A 26 -17.60 -6.21 -4.05
C HIS A 26 -16.87 -7.11 -3.04
N LEU A 27 -16.42 -8.26 -3.50
CA LEU A 27 -15.56 -9.14 -2.69
C LEU A 27 -14.10 -8.70 -2.88
N LEU A 28 -13.40 -8.45 -1.76
CA LEU A 28 -11.97 -8.15 -1.75
C LEU A 28 -11.18 -9.40 -2.11
N ARG A 29 -10.53 -9.41 -3.27
CA ARG A 29 -9.75 -10.54 -3.75
C ARG A 29 -8.25 -10.22 -3.67
N PRO A 30 -7.46 -10.95 -2.86
CA PRO A 30 -6.04 -10.68 -2.75
C PRO A 30 -5.28 -11.05 -4.02
N ALA A 31 -4.31 -10.22 -4.39
CA ALA A 31 -3.27 -10.50 -5.37
C ALA A 31 -1.92 -10.41 -4.64
N LEU A 32 -1.57 -11.52 -3.99
CA LEU A 32 -0.45 -11.60 -3.06
C LEU A 32 0.90 -11.65 -3.79
N ALA A 33 1.82 -10.76 -3.38
CA ALA A 33 3.21 -10.73 -3.78
C ALA A 33 4.10 -10.72 -2.54
N THR A 34 4.20 -11.86 -1.87
CA THR A 34 4.89 -12.01 -0.57
C THR A 34 6.33 -11.50 -0.62
N GLY A 35 6.72 -10.68 0.37
CA GLY A 35 8.07 -10.14 0.50
C GLY A 35 8.43 -9.05 -0.52
N CYS A 36 7.48 -8.60 -1.33
CA CYS A 36 7.72 -7.57 -2.32
C CYS A 36 7.75 -6.19 -1.67
N LYS A 37 8.92 -5.57 -1.64
CA LYS A 37 9.15 -4.15 -1.31
C LYS A 37 8.84 -3.30 -2.54
N ILE A 38 8.40 -2.07 -2.34
CA ILE A 38 8.37 -1.05 -3.41
C ILE A 38 9.76 -0.93 -4.04
N TRP A 39 10.82 -1.00 -3.22
CA TRP A 39 12.19 -1.06 -3.69
C TRP A 39 12.42 -2.16 -4.73
N HIS A 40 11.74 -3.31 -4.70
CA HIS A 40 11.96 -4.35 -5.71
C HIS A 40 11.36 -4.00 -7.09
N LEU A 41 10.50 -2.97 -7.19
CA LEU A 41 9.76 -2.66 -8.41
C LEU A 41 10.53 -1.79 -9.41
N ARG A 42 11.78 -1.40 -9.09
CA ARG A 42 12.69 -0.73 -10.04
C ARG A 42 12.88 -1.52 -11.32
N LYS A 43 13.15 -0.82 -12.42
CA LYS A 43 13.38 -1.42 -13.73
C LYS A 43 14.55 -2.39 -13.70
N GLU A 44 15.64 -2.01 -13.03
CA GLU A 44 16.91 -2.73 -12.95
C GLU A 44 16.86 -3.93 -12.00
N SER A 45 15.82 -4.03 -11.16
CA SER A 45 15.71 -5.13 -10.20
C SER A 45 15.38 -6.44 -10.92
N ASP A 46 16.20 -7.46 -10.70
CA ASP A 46 15.94 -8.85 -11.05
C ASP A 46 15.91 -9.67 -9.75
N PHE A 47 14.70 -9.91 -9.23
CA PHE A 47 14.52 -10.51 -7.92
C PHE A 47 13.17 -11.23 -7.82
N PHE A 48 13.13 -12.38 -7.13
CA PHE A 48 11.96 -13.26 -7.11
C PHE A 48 10.65 -12.60 -6.60
N PRO A 49 10.63 -11.67 -5.63
CA PRO A 49 9.40 -10.99 -5.22
C PRO A 49 8.85 -10.07 -6.31
N LYS A 50 9.72 -9.47 -7.13
CA LYS A 50 9.28 -8.68 -8.30
C LYS A 50 8.65 -9.60 -9.34
N ALA A 51 9.27 -10.75 -9.63
CA ALA A 51 8.70 -11.73 -10.55
C ALA A 51 7.33 -12.24 -10.05
N ASN A 52 7.21 -12.52 -8.74
CA ASN A 52 5.92 -12.88 -8.13
C ASN A 52 4.89 -11.76 -8.27
N PHE A 53 5.26 -10.51 -7.98
CA PHE A 53 4.41 -9.35 -8.21
C PHE A 53 3.92 -9.27 -9.65
N GLU A 54 4.81 -9.43 -10.63
CA GLU A 54 4.46 -9.35 -12.05
C GLU A 54 3.46 -10.45 -12.45
N VAL A 55 3.66 -11.69 -11.98
CA VAL A 55 2.71 -12.79 -12.18
C VAL A 55 1.36 -12.50 -11.52
N ALA A 56 1.35 -12.11 -10.24
CA ALA A 56 0.12 -11.81 -9.50
C ALA A 56 -0.68 -10.68 -10.18
N ILE A 57 -0.01 -9.62 -10.61
CA ILE A 57 -0.62 -8.49 -11.31
C ILE A 57 -1.09 -8.90 -12.72
N SER A 58 -0.36 -9.76 -13.44
CA SER A 58 -0.77 -10.27 -14.75
C SER A 58 -2.09 -11.04 -14.69
N ALA A 59 -2.38 -11.71 -13.57
CA ALA A 59 -3.60 -12.50 -13.38
C ALA A 59 -4.86 -11.65 -13.15
N ILE A 60 -4.72 -10.37 -12.82
CA ILE A 60 -5.86 -9.45 -12.63
C ILE A 60 -6.43 -9.06 -14.00
N PRO A 61 -7.75 -9.19 -14.25
CA PRO A 61 -8.34 -8.76 -15.52
C PRO A 61 -8.10 -7.27 -15.80
N GLN A 62 -7.86 -6.90 -17.06
CA GLN A 62 -7.77 -5.49 -17.45
C GLN A 62 -9.00 -4.69 -17.01
N LYS A 63 -8.84 -3.39 -16.82
CA LYS A 63 -9.91 -2.47 -16.36
C LYS A 63 -10.48 -2.76 -14.97
N SER A 64 -9.87 -3.68 -14.22
CA SER A 64 -10.27 -3.96 -12.85
C SER A 64 -9.95 -2.80 -11.91
N PRO A 65 -10.77 -2.57 -10.86
CA PRO A 65 -10.37 -1.74 -9.74
C PRO A 65 -9.38 -2.50 -8.85
N VAL A 66 -8.28 -1.85 -8.50
CA VAL A 66 -7.19 -2.46 -7.74
C VAL A 66 -6.71 -1.50 -6.66
N ILE A 67 -6.73 -1.96 -5.41
CA ILE A 67 -6.09 -1.32 -4.28
C ILE A 67 -4.66 -1.86 -4.18
N PHE A 68 -3.67 -0.97 -4.17
CA PHE A 68 -2.28 -1.35 -3.95
C PHE A 68 -1.87 -1.06 -2.51
N CYS A 69 -1.37 -2.08 -1.83
CA CYS A 69 -1.00 -2.08 -0.42
C CYS A 69 0.44 -2.60 -0.28
N PHE A 70 1.41 -1.71 -0.51
CA PHE A 70 2.84 -1.99 -0.39
C PHE A 70 3.52 -0.86 0.39
N GLY A 71 4.73 -1.14 0.91
CA GLY A 71 5.58 -0.14 1.55
C GLY A 71 5.83 -0.38 3.03
N GLU A 72 5.10 -1.28 3.69
CA GLU A 72 5.34 -1.58 5.11
C GLU A 72 6.73 -2.17 5.32
N ILE A 73 7.13 -3.15 4.51
CA ILE A 73 8.47 -3.76 4.62
C ILE A 73 9.58 -2.75 4.24
N ASP A 74 9.31 -1.80 3.33
CA ASP A 74 10.24 -0.70 3.02
C ASP A 74 10.47 0.19 4.25
N CYS A 75 9.40 0.55 4.97
CA CYS A 75 9.45 1.33 6.20
C CYS A 75 10.10 0.56 7.37
N ARG A 76 9.83 -0.75 7.47
CA ARG A 76 10.32 -1.58 8.57
C ARG A 76 11.81 -1.85 8.50
N GLU A 77 12.32 -2.15 7.30
CA GLU A 77 13.68 -2.71 7.15
C GLU A 77 14.54 -1.97 6.12
N GLY A 78 13.93 -1.33 5.12
CA GLY A 78 14.65 -0.85 3.94
C GLY A 78 15.30 0.51 4.12
N LEU A 79 14.52 1.49 4.60
CA LEU A 79 14.89 2.90 4.54
C LEU A 79 16.02 3.27 5.50
N LEU A 80 15.91 2.91 6.79
CA LEU A 80 16.95 3.24 7.78
C LEU A 80 18.30 2.62 7.41
N VAL A 81 18.32 1.33 7.07
CA VAL A 81 19.54 0.63 6.68
C VAL A 81 20.18 1.25 5.44
N ALA A 82 19.38 1.77 4.50
CA ALA A 82 19.90 2.45 3.32
C ALA A 82 20.55 3.80 3.65
N VAL A 83 19.97 4.57 4.59
CA VAL A 83 20.55 5.82 5.09
C VAL A 83 21.85 5.54 5.85
N GLU A 84 21.86 4.57 6.76
CA GLU A 84 23.05 4.16 7.52
C GLU A 84 24.22 3.72 6.61
N ARG A 85 23.89 3.17 5.44
CA ARG A 85 24.86 2.76 4.41
C ARG A 85 25.17 3.87 3.40
N CYS A 86 24.82 5.12 3.70
CA CYS A 86 25.05 6.30 2.86
C CYS A 86 24.50 6.15 1.43
N ARG A 87 23.42 5.37 1.23
CA ARG A 87 22.73 5.29 -0.06
C ARG A 87 21.83 6.49 -0.31
N TYR A 88 21.39 7.12 0.77
CA TYR A 88 20.60 8.34 0.78
C TYR A 88 21.16 9.30 1.82
N GLU A 89 21.08 10.59 1.53
CA GLU A 89 21.55 11.65 2.43
C GLU A 89 20.66 11.78 3.67
N SER A 90 19.37 11.47 3.55
CA SER A 90 18.42 11.50 4.66
C SER A 90 17.31 10.45 4.49
N LEU A 91 16.53 10.26 5.55
CA LEU A 91 15.34 9.41 5.50
C LEU A 91 14.31 9.93 4.49
N GLU A 92 14.08 11.24 4.44
CA GLU A 92 13.21 11.90 3.47
C GLU A 92 13.65 11.61 2.04
N ALA A 93 14.94 11.72 1.74
CA ALA A 93 15.47 11.42 0.42
C ALA A 93 15.23 9.94 0.03
N GLY A 94 15.40 9.01 0.97
CA GLY A 94 15.10 7.60 0.76
C GLY A 94 13.60 7.33 0.54
N VAL A 95 12.73 8.00 1.31
CA VAL A 95 11.28 7.93 1.19
C VAL A 95 10.84 8.47 -0.17
N ASP A 96 11.27 9.67 -0.54
CA ASP A 96 10.88 10.33 -1.79
C ASP A 96 11.31 9.50 -3.01
N PHE A 97 12.51 8.93 -2.97
CA PHE A 97 12.98 8.03 -4.03
C PHE A 97 12.12 6.75 -4.11
N THR A 98 11.79 6.15 -2.97
CA THR A 98 10.97 4.93 -2.91
C THR A 98 9.54 5.19 -3.39
N VAL A 99 8.93 6.29 -2.95
CA VAL A 99 7.62 6.75 -3.44
C VAL A 99 7.67 6.99 -4.96
N GLY A 100 8.73 7.59 -5.48
CA GLY A 100 8.92 7.80 -6.92
C GLY A 100 8.88 6.49 -7.73
N ILE A 101 9.53 5.43 -7.24
CA ILE A 101 9.44 4.08 -7.85
C ILE A 101 7.99 3.62 -7.86
N TYR A 102 7.29 3.78 -6.74
CA TYR A 102 5.93 3.29 -6.60
C TYR A 102 4.98 3.99 -7.57
N ILE A 103 4.98 5.32 -7.57
CA ILE A 103 4.17 6.14 -8.46
C ILE A 103 4.46 5.79 -9.93
N GLY A 104 5.72 5.66 -10.31
CA GLY A 104 6.11 5.24 -11.65
C GLY A 104 5.49 3.90 -12.05
N LYS A 105 5.56 2.90 -11.17
CA LYS A 105 4.96 1.58 -11.41
C LYS A 105 3.43 1.64 -11.45
N LEU A 106 2.79 2.39 -10.56
CA LEU A 106 1.33 2.52 -10.52
C LEU A 106 0.77 3.20 -11.77
N LYS A 107 1.41 4.27 -12.25
CA LYS A 107 1.06 4.93 -13.52
C LYS A 107 1.23 4.00 -14.72
N GLN A 108 2.32 3.23 -14.73
CA GLN A 108 2.53 2.21 -15.75
C GLN A 108 1.35 1.23 -15.80
N LEU A 109 0.91 0.72 -14.65
CA LEU A 109 -0.21 -0.22 -14.55
C LEU A 109 -1.56 0.41 -14.88
N ALA A 110 -1.81 1.65 -14.44
CA ALA A 110 -2.99 2.42 -14.82
C ALA A 110 -3.11 2.53 -16.34
N ARG A 111 -2.00 2.81 -17.05
CA ARG A 111 -1.98 2.91 -18.51
C ARG A 111 -2.08 1.56 -19.22
N GLU A 112 -1.20 0.62 -18.88
CA GLU A 112 -1.02 -0.64 -19.64
C GLU A 112 -2.12 -1.66 -19.37
N ARG A 113 -2.70 -1.63 -18.16
CA ARG A 113 -3.76 -2.55 -17.74
C ARG A 113 -5.12 -1.87 -17.63
N GLN A 114 -5.16 -0.54 -17.80
CA GLN A 114 -6.34 0.28 -17.63
C GLN A 114 -6.96 0.14 -16.23
N PHE A 115 -6.16 -0.22 -15.23
CA PHE A 115 -6.67 -0.40 -13.87
C PHE A 115 -7.19 0.92 -13.32
N ARG A 116 -8.27 0.84 -12.53
CA ARG A 116 -8.62 1.94 -11.61
C ARG A 116 -7.78 1.77 -10.36
N VAL A 117 -6.70 2.54 -10.28
CA VAL A 117 -5.68 2.40 -9.25
C VAL A 117 -6.06 3.18 -7.99
N MET A 118 -6.17 2.46 -6.88
CA MET A 118 -6.35 3.01 -5.55
C MET A 118 -5.11 2.66 -4.71
N VAL A 119 -4.66 3.58 -3.87
CA VAL A 119 -3.45 3.43 -3.06
C VAL A 119 -3.84 3.41 -1.60
N HIS A 120 -3.55 2.29 -0.94
CA HIS A 120 -3.75 2.09 0.48
C HIS A 120 -2.63 2.80 1.26
N PRO A 121 -2.92 3.46 2.39
CA PRO A 121 -1.89 4.00 3.26
C PRO A 121 -1.03 2.85 3.83
N VAL A 122 0.28 3.03 3.95
CA VAL A 122 1.15 2.05 4.61
C VAL A 122 0.70 1.85 6.06
N ALA A 123 0.54 0.60 6.49
CA ALA A 123 0.02 0.27 7.81
C ALA A 123 1.05 0.61 8.93
N PRO A 124 0.67 1.38 9.98
CA PRO A 124 1.58 1.79 11.05
C PRO A 124 1.68 0.76 12.19
N VAL A 125 1.90 -0.52 11.85
CA VAL A 125 1.71 -1.65 12.78
C VAL A 125 2.72 -1.65 13.92
N LEU A 126 4.01 -1.47 13.61
CA LEU A 126 5.09 -1.46 14.59
C LEU A 126 5.30 -0.07 15.19
N ASN A 127 5.56 -0.02 16.50
CA ASN A 127 5.82 1.24 17.21
C ASN A 127 7.14 1.87 16.77
N GLU A 128 8.15 1.02 16.60
CA GLU A 128 9.53 1.37 16.31
C GLU A 128 9.66 2.10 14.97
N THR A 129 8.85 1.71 13.98
CA THR A 129 8.92 2.26 12.62
C THR A 129 7.76 3.21 12.31
N ARG A 130 6.83 3.44 13.24
CA ARG A 130 5.64 4.29 13.02
C ARG A 130 5.98 5.69 12.55
N HIS A 131 7.03 6.30 13.08
CA HIS A 131 7.47 7.63 12.67
C HIS A 131 7.91 7.66 11.19
N ILE A 132 8.53 6.58 10.71
CA ILE A 132 8.88 6.40 9.29
C ILE A 132 7.61 6.22 8.45
N VAL A 133 6.67 5.39 8.92
CA VAL A 133 5.39 5.16 8.23
C VAL A 133 4.58 6.47 8.10
N LYS A 134 4.55 7.30 9.15
CA LYS A 134 3.92 8.63 9.11
C LYS A 134 4.54 9.52 8.04
N LEU A 135 5.88 9.61 8.01
CA LEU A 135 6.60 10.35 6.97
C LEU A 135 6.30 9.77 5.57
N PHE A 136 6.36 8.44 5.43
CA PHE A 136 6.11 7.76 4.17
C PHE A 136 4.71 8.04 3.64
N ASN A 137 3.68 7.92 4.48
CA ASN A 137 2.30 8.19 4.07
C ASN A 137 2.07 9.65 3.74
N ALA A 138 2.69 10.61 4.44
CA ALA A 138 2.61 12.01 4.08
C ALA A 138 3.17 12.25 2.66
N ARG A 139 4.34 11.69 2.35
CA ARG A 139 4.97 11.79 1.02
C ARG A 139 4.18 11.03 -0.06
N LEU A 140 3.73 9.81 0.25
CA LEU A 140 2.93 8.98 -0.65
C LEU A 140 1.61 9.65 -0.99
N ALA A 141 0.87 10.15 0.00
CA ALA A 141 -0.40 10.81 -0.23
C ALA A 141 -0.25 12.07 -1.09
N ALA A 142 0.76 12.89 -0.83
CA ALA A 142 1.07 14.05 -1.66
C ALA A 142 1.38 13.66 -3.11
N ALA A 143 2.21 12.63 -3.30
CA ALA A 143 2.60 12.16 -4.63
C ALA A 143 1.43 11.51 -5.39
N VAL A 144 0.56 10.74 -4.71
CA VAL A 144 -0.64 10.15 -5.32
C VAL A 144 -1.63 11.23 -5.71
N ARG A 145 -1.87 12.23 -4.84
CA ARG A 145 -2.81 13.34 -5.14
C ARG A 145 -2.32 14.24 -6.27
N ALA A 146 -1.02 14.25 -6.56
CA ALA A 146 -0.47 14.96 -7.72
C ALA A 146 -0.73 14.24 -9.05
N GLU A 147 -1.21 12.99 -9.02
CA GLU A 147 -1.42 12.16 -10.20
C GLU A 147 -2.92 11.93 -10.46
N PRO A 148 -3.48 12.44 -11.57
CA PRO A 148 -4.94 12.42 -11.80
C PRO A 148 -5.52 11.01 -11.99
N ASP A 149 -4.70 10.05 -12.40
CA ASP A 149 -5.12 8.66 -12.67
C ASP A 149 -5.04 7.76 -11.42
N LEU A 150 -4.57 8.29 -10.29
CA LEU A 150 -4.39 7.55 -9.04
C LEU A 150 -5.31 8.11 -7.96
N LEU A 151 -5.85 7.23 -7.11
CA LEU A 151 -6.67 7.62 -5.97
C LEU A 151 -6.01 7.21 -4.66
N TYR A 152 -5.74 8.16 -3.77
CA TYR A 152 -5.29 7.85 -2.41
C TYR A 152 -6.50 7.53 -1.52
N LEU A 153 -6.46 6.42 -0.79
CA LEU A 153 -7.51 6.07 0.18
C LEU A 153 -7.20 6.72 1.53
N ASP A 154 -7.92 7.79 1.83
CA ASP A 154 -7.62 8.69 2.95
C ASP A 154 -8.25 8.18 4.25
N PHE A 155 -7.58 7.23 4.91
CA PHE A 155 -7.99 6.70 6.21
C PHE A 155 -6.83 6.42 7.18
N PHE A 156 -5.64 6.97 6.90
CA PHE A 156 -4.43 6.66 7.68
C PHE A 156 -4.57 7.12 9.14
N ASP A 157 -5.12 8.31 9.36
CA ASP A 157 -5.23 8.87 10.71
C ASP A 157 -6.18 8.04 11.59
N GLU A 158 -7.21 7.44 11.01
CA GLU A 158 -8.10 6.51 11.71
C GLU A 158 -7.46 5.15 12.07
N LEU A 159 -6.27 4.84 11.54
CA LEU A 159 -5.51 3.65 11.95
C LEU A 159 -4.74 3.89 13.26
N LEU A 160 -4.65 5.13 13.73
CA LEU A 160 -3.87 5.53 14.88
C LEU A 160 -4.74 5.84 16.10
N SER A 161 -4.16 5.70 17.29
CA SER A 161 -4.73 6.25 18.52
C SER A 161 -4.90 7.78 18.40
N PRO A 162 -5.75 8.42 19.23
CA PRO A 162 -5.97 9.87 19.17
C PRO A 162 -4.70 10.73 19.33
N ASP A 163 -3.69 10.23 20.05
CA ASP A 163 -2.39 10.89 20.20
C ASP A 163 -1.38 10.53 19.09
N GLY A 164 -1.78 9.64 18.17
CA GLY A 164 -0.98 9.17 17.06
C GLY A 164 0.15 8.21 17.44
N ASN A 165 0.28 7.81 18.70
CA ASN A 165 1.46 7.09 19.20
C ASN A 165 1.29 5.57 19.20
N ALA A 166 0.08 5.06 19.00
CA ALA A 166 -0.24 3.64 18.91
C ALA A 166 -1.18 3.37 17.73
N LEU A 167 -1.45 2.09 17.45
CA LEU A 167 -2.60 1.71 16.63
C LEU A 167 -3.90 2.05 17.36
N ALA A 168 -4.95 2.37 16.61
CA ALA A 168 -6.29 2.49 17.17
C ALA A 168 -6.74 1.15 17.81
N ASP A 169 -7.55 1.26 18.86
CA ASP A 169 -8.04 0.12 19.62
C ASP A 169 -8.74 -0.91 18.73
N GLY A 170 -8.42 -2.19 18.94
CA GLY A 170 -8.96 -3.31 18.17
C GLY A 170 -8.34 -3.51 16.78
N LEU A 171 -7.34 -2.71 16.38
CA LEU A 171 -6.64 -2.89 15.10
C LEU A 171 -5.36 -3.73 15.19
N ALA A 172 -4.87 -4.05 16.39
CA ALA A 172 -3.74 -4.95 16.57
C ALA A 172 -4.17 -6.42 16.35
N LEU A 173 -3.36 -7.20 15.63
CA LEU A 173 -3.62 -8.63 15.38
C LEU A 173 -2.47 -9.53 15.88
N ASP A 174 -1.31 -9.48 15.22
CA ASP A 174 -0.20 -10.42 15.44
C ASP A 174 1.18 -9.72 15.54
N GLY A 175 1.17 -8.39 15.68
CA GLY A 175 2.38 -7.57 15.72
C GLY A 175 2.98 -7.25 14.34
N THR A 176 2.43 -7.77 13.24
CA THR A 176 2.88 -7.45 11.88
C THR A 176 1.73 -6.98 10.98
N HIS A 177 0.52 -7.50 11.17
CA HIS A 177 -0.64 -7.20 10.36
C HIS A 177 -1.73 -6.44 11.14
N LEU A 178 -2.56 -5.69 10.41
CA LEU A 178 -3.78 -5.09 10.95
C LEU A 178 -4.87 -6.13 11.14
N HIS A 179 -5.65 -6.00 12.21
CA HIS A 179 -6.88 -6.76 12.40
C HIS A 179 -7.89 -6.40 11.30
N PRO A 180 -8.59 -7.38 10.68
CA PRO A 180 -9.51 -7.14 9.56
C PRO A 180 -10.63 -6.12 9.82
N ASP A 181 -10.90 -5.75 11.08
CA ASP A 181 -11.87 -4.71 11.42
C ASP A 181 -11.53 -3.34 10.83
N TYR A 182 -10.29 -3.10 10.39
CA TYR A 182 -9.93 -1.88 9.68
C TYR A 182 -10.62 -1.78 8.30
N VAL A 183 -11.17 -2.88 7.75
CA VAL A 183 -11.86 -2.88 6.45
C VAL A 183 -13.03 -1.89 6.42
N LYS A 184 -13.67 -1.60 7.56
CA LYS A 184 -14.71 -0.54 7.64
C LYS A 184 -14.16 0.86 7.31
N LEU A 185 -12.91 1.13 7.66
CA LEU A 185 -12.23 2.39 7.35
C LEU A 185 -11.85 2.45 5.87
N LEU A 186 -11.34 1.33 5.34
CA LEU A 186 -11.07 1.17 3.91
C LEU A 186 -12.35 1.40 3.10
N GLU A 187 -13.47 0.76 3.45
CA GLU A 187 -14.76 0.91 2.76
C GLU A 187 -15.22 2.37 2.75
N LYS A 188 -15.15 3.06 3.91
CA LYS A 188 -15.50 4.49 4.00
C LYS A 188 -14.66 5.38 3.10
N ALA A 189 -13.40 5.01 2.84
CA ALA A 189 -12.49 5.75 1.98
C ALA A 189 -12.64 5.41 0.48
N LEU A 190 -13.42 4.38 0.13
CA LEU A 190 -13.70 4.08 -1.27
C LEU A 190 -14.57 5.18 -1.88
N PRO A 191 -14.31 5.57 -3.15
CA PRO A 191 -15.10 6.60 -3.80
C PRO A 191 -16.54 6.12 -3.97
N ALA A 192 -17.48 6.96 -3.54
CA ALA A 192 -18.91 6.78 -3.79
C ALA A 192 -19.23 6.92 -5.29
N VAL A 193 -20.49 6.68 -5.64
CA VAL A 193 -21.05 6.86 -6.99
C VAL A 193 -20.87 8.30 -7.45
#